data_AF-A0A963WCN7-F1
#
_entry.id   AF-A0A963WCN7-F1
#
_cell.length_a   1.000
_cell.length_b   1.000
_cell.length_c   1.000
_cell.angle_alpha   90.00
_cell.angle_beta   90.00
_cell.angle_gamma   90.00
#
_symmetry.space_group_name_H-M   'P 1'
#
loop_
_entity.id
_entity.type
_entity.pdbx_description
1 polymer ?
#
loop_
_entity_poly.entity_id
_entity_poly.type
_entity_poly.pdbx_seq_one_letter_code
_entity_poly.pdbx_strand_id
1 'polypeptide(L)'
;LITGAGTGSFGQEAASGLWGELQAGSFIFMDADYALNERDPAQPVFEHALFLKSQVISARGEQVVVDAGHKSHAVDSGLPLVHSLPGQPAMVYANGGDEHGILRLADGAEGQLPALGDTVWLIPGHCDPTVNLHDAMFAVRDGLAGGVVESIVWVDARGYTG
;
A
#
# COMPACT_ATOMS: atom_id res chain seq x y z
N LEU A 1 -13.35 31.95 -0.74
CA LEU A 1 -12.68 30.71 -1.17
C LEU A 1 -13.42 29.55 -0.54
N ILE A 2 -13.82 28.54 -1.32
CA ILE A 2 -14.42 27.29 -0.85
C ILE A 2 -13.44 26.18 -1.22
N THR A 3 -12.97 25.41 -0.25
CA THR A 3 -11.93 24.38 -0.43
C THR A 3 -12.31 23.10 0.31
N GLY A 4 -11.96 21.94 -0.26
CA GLY A 4 -12.33 20.61 0.23
C GLY A 4 -12.02 19.52 -0.79
N ALA A 5 -12.84 18.47 -0.85
CA ALA A 5 -12.64 17.25 -1.65
C ALA A 5 -11.58 16.28 -1.14
N GLY A 6 -11.85 14.99 -1.29
CA GLY A 6 -10.90 13.91 -1.12
C GLY A 6 -10.63 13.16 -2.42
N THR A 7 -9.67 12.24 -2.40
CA THR A 7 -9.32 11.39 -3.55
C THR A 7 -10.52 10.59 -4.10
N GLY A 8 -11.50 10.26 -3.27
CA GLY A 8 -12.71 9.55 -3.72
C GLY A 8 -13.78 10.44 -4.35
N SER A 9 -13.75 11.75 -4.12
CA SER A 9 -14.82 12.68 -4.52
C SER A 9 -14.37 13.78 -5.49
N PHE A 10 -13.07 13.98 -5.68
CA PHE A 10 -12.52 15.09 -6.47
C PHE A 10 -13.11 15.20 -7.88
N GLY A 11 -13.41 14.07 -8.56
CA GLY A 11 -13.97 14.08 -9.91
C GLY A 11 -15.37 14.72 -9.97
N GLN A 12 -16.24 14.37 -9.02
CA GLN A 12 -17.58 14.94 -8.90
C GLN A 12 -17.51 16.41 -8.49
N GLU A 13 -16.62 16.73 -7.57
CA GLU A 13 -16.46 18.08 -7.03
C GLU A 13 -15.86 19.05 -8.04
N ALA A 14 -14.87 18.62 -8.83
CA ALA A 14 -14.33 19.37 -9.96
C ALA A 14 -15.42 19.70 -11.00
N ALA A 15 -16.31 18.75 -11.28
CA ALA A 15 -17.39 18.93 -12.24
C ALA A 15 -18.50 19.89 -11.76
N SER A 16 -18.63 20.10 -10.44
CA SER A 16 -19.70 20.92 -9.87
C SER A 16 -19.57 22.42 -10.15
N GLY A 17 -18.35 22.92 -10.38
CA GLY A 17 -18.06 24.35 -10.50
C GLY A 17 -18.23 25.17 -9.21
N LEU A 18 -18.45 24.52 -8.06
CA LEU A 18 -18.70 25.18 -6.77
C LEU A 18 -17.41 25.41 -5.96
N TRP A 19 -16.38 24.60 -6.18
CA TRP A 19 -15.14 24.61 -5.41
C TRP A 19 -14.11 25.54 -6.04
N GLY A 20 -13.45 26.34 -5.21
CA GLY A 20 -12.33 27.19 -5.62
C GLY A 20 -10.97 26.50 -5.51
N GLU A 21 -10.87 25.41 -4.75
CA GLU A 21 -9.67 24.60 -4.55
C GLU A 21 -10.09 23.16 -4.15
N LEU A 22 -9.32 22.15 -4.59
CA LEU A 22 -9.50 20.73 -4.23
C LEU A 22 -8.28 20.25 -3.43
N GLN A 23 -8.51 19.42 -2.41
CA GLN A 23 -7.52 19.03 -1.40
C GLN A 23 -7.28 17.51 -1.34
N ALA A 24 -7.48 16.82 -2.48
CA ALA A 24 -7.17 15.39 -2.59
C ALA A 24 -5.67 15.13 -2.34
N GLY A 25 -5.36 14.14 -1.49
CA GLY A 25 -3.99 13.79 -1.11
C GLY A 25 -3.59 12.37 -1.52
N SER A 26 -4.33 11.36 -1.05
CA SER A 26 -4.00 9.94 -1.23
C SER A 26 -3.88 9.48 -2.68
N PHE A 27 -4.39 10.26 -3.67
CA PHE A 27 -4.31 9.93 -5.10
C PHE A 27 -2.88 9.74 -5.61
N ILE A 28 -1.88 10.33 -4.95
CA ILE A 28 -0.47 10.17 -5.30
C ILE A 28 0.08 8.77 -5.00
N PHE A 29 -0.56 8.03 -4.09
CA PHE A 29 -0.11 6.72 -3.62
C PHE A 29 -1.11 5.61 -3.87
N MET A 30 -2.39 5.89 -3.64
CA MET A 30 -3.45 4.91 -3.45
C MET A 30 -3.14 3.91 -2.32
N ASP A 31 -4.14 3.13 -1.95
CA ASP A 31 -4.01 2.06 -0.96
C ASP A 31 -5.06 0.98 -1.22
N ALA A 32 -5.12 -0.04 -0.35
CA ALA A 32 -6.08 -1.11 -0.49
C ALA A 32 -7.52 -0.63 -0.30
N ASP A 33 -7.78 0.30 0.63
CA ASP A 33 -9.12 0.80 0.91
C ASP A 33 -9.68 1.60 -0.27
N TYR A 34 -8.91 2.53 -0.84
CA TYR A 34 -9.30 3.24 -2.06
C TYR A 34 -9.49 2.31 -3.26
N ALA A 35 -8.77 1.19 -3.33
CA ALA A 35 -8.93 0.22 -4.41
C ALA A 35 -10.25 -0.57 -4.35
N LEU A 36 -10.95 -0.57 -3.21
CA LEU A 36 -12.27 -1.18 -3.05
C LEU A 36 -13.40 -0.29 -3.57
N ASN A 37 -13.15 0.99 -3.80
CA ASN A 37 -14.18 1.92 -4.28
C ASN A 37 -14.67 1.54 -5.67
N GLU A 38 -15.98 1.71 -5.88
CA GLU A 38 -16.54 1.62 -7.23
C GLU A 38 -15.97 2.75 -8.09
N ARG A 39 -15.37 2.35 -9.21
CA ARG A 39 -14.69 3.29 -10.09
C ARG A 39 -15.69 4.00 -10.99
N ASP A 40 -15.62 5.31 -11.01
CA ASP A 40 -16.26 6.13 -12.04
C ASP A 40 -15.38 6.08 -13.31
N PRO A 41 -15.88 5.54 -14.45
CA PRO A 41 -15.12 5.48 -15.69
C PRO A 41 -14.72 6.86 -16.26
N ALA A 42 -15.38 7.93 -15.83
CA ALA A 42 -15.04 9.29 -16.22
C ALA A 42 -13.84 9.86 -15.44
N GLN A 43 -13.40 9.20 -14.37
CA GLN A 43 -12.28 9.65 -13.54
C GLN A 43 -10.96 8.99 -13.95
N PRO A 44 -9.82 9.69 -13.78
CA PRO A 44 -8.52 9.11 -14.03
C PRO A 44 -8.28 7.86 -13.18
N VAL A 45 -7.48 6.94 -13.72
CA VAL A 45 -6.98 5.78 -12.98
C VAL A 45 -5.70 6.19 -12.26
N PHE A 46 -5.70 6.12 -10.94
CA PHE A 46 -4.48 6.18 -10.15
C PHE A 46 -4.05 4.75 -9.82
N GLU A 47 -2.75 4.49 -9.97
CA GLU A 47 -2.14 3.21 -9.65
C GLU A 47 -1.60 3.19 -8.22
N HIS A 48 -1.38 2.00 -7.68
CA HIS A 48 -0.64 1.86 -6.42
C HIS A 48 0.81 2.27 -6.64
N ALA A 49 1.26 3.29 -5.90
CA ALA A 49 2.62 3.80 -5.92
C ALA A 49 3.32 3.71 -4.54
N LEU A 50 2.58 3.36 -3.48
CA LEU A 50 3.14 3.11 -2.15
C LEU A 50 3.14 1.62 -1.84
N PHE A 51 4.32 1.10 -1.48
CA PHE A 51 4.50 -0.30 -1.12
C PHE A 51 5.39 -0.44 0.11
N LEU A 52 5.12 -1.45 0.93
CA LEU A 52 6.09 -1.93 1.92
C LEU A 52 6.90 -3.07 1.31
N LYS A 53 8.22 -2.97 1.43
CA LYS A 53 9.14 -4.07 1.15
C LYS A 53 9.30 -4.89 2.42
N SER A 54 9.00 -6.18 2.35
CA SER A 54 9.14 -7.11 3.48
C SER A 54 9.87 -8.37 3.05
N GLN A 55 10.55 -9.04 3.98
CA GLN A 55 11.26 -10.29 3.75
C GLN A 55 10.57 -11.44 4.46
N VAL A 56 10.54 -12.62 3.82
CA VAL A 56 10.17 -13.87 4.48
C VAL A 56 11.25 -14.26 5.49
N ILE A 57 10.88 -14.34 6.76
CA ILE A 57 11.76 -14.71 7.87
C ILE A 57 11.49 -16.11 8.44
N SER A 58 10.39 -16.74 8.03
CA SER A 58 10.07 -18.12 8.36
C SER A 58 9.18 -18.73 7.28
N ALA A 59 9.48 -19.94 6.83
CA ALA A 59 8.68 -20.67 5.85
C ALA A 59 8.42 -22.09 6.35
N ARG A 60 7.16 -22.41 6.70
CA ARG A 60 6.77 -23.74 7.19
C ARG A 60 5.35 -24.09 6.79
N GLY A 61 5.20 -25.28 6.18
CA GLY A 61 3.89 -25.81 5.80
C GLY A 61 3.21 -24.92 4.75
N GLU A 62 1.97 -24.54 5.03
CA GLU A 62 1.10 -23.80 4.10
C GLU A 62 1.11 -22.28 4.37
N GLN A 63 2.10 -21.78 5.11
CA GLN A 63 2.23 -20.35 5.38
C GLN A 63 3.69 -19.91 5.48
N VAL A 64 3.92 -18.63 5.25
CA VAL A 64 5.19 -17.96 5.53
C VAL A 64 4.96 -16.77 6.46
N VAL A 65 5.98 -16.42 7.24
CA VAL A 65 5.98 -15.23 8.10
C VAL A 65 6.92 -14.20 7.48
N VAL A 66 6.44 -12.98 7.38
CA VAL A 66 7.19 -11.82 6.88
C VAL A 66 7.44 -10.81 8.00
N ASP A 67 8.49 -10.01 7.86
CA ASP A 67 8.94 -9.01 8.86
C ASP A 67 8.17 -7.68 8.85
N ALA A 68 6.93 -7.68 8.34
CA ALA A 68 6.05 -6.52 8.32
C ALA A 68 4.74 -6.79 9.08
N GLY A 69 4.64 -6.21 10.27
CA GLY A 69 3.43 -6.20 11.11
C GLY A 69 2.89 -4.78 11.34
N HIS A 70 2.16 -4.58 12.44
CA HIS A 70 1.52 -3.29 12.77
C HIS A 70 2.49 -2.11 12.95
N LYS A 71 3.75 -2.35 13.25
CA LYS A 71 4.78 -1.30 13.32
C LYS A 71 5.24 -0.84 11.94
N SER A 72 4.88 -1.57 10.89
CA SER A 72 5.25 -1.26 9.51
C SER A 72 4.09 -0.65 8.74
N HIS A 73 2.85 -1.09 8.98
CA HIS A 73 1.66 -0.55 8.32
C HIS A 73 0.51 -0.35 9.31
N ALA A 74 -0.36 0.61 9.00
CA ALA A 74 -1.59 0.80 9.75
C ALA A 74 -2.62 -0.29 9.42
N VAL A 75 -3.61 -0.46 10.29
CA VAL A 75 -4.70 -1.46 10.16
C VAL A 75 -6.09 -0.87 10.40
N ASP A 76 -6.18 0.45 10.51
CA ASP A 76 -7.42 1.20 10.74
C ASP A 76 -8.43 1.04 9.61
N SER A 77 -7.95 0.93 8.35
CA SER A 77 -8.78 0.63 7.17
C SER A 77 -8.53 -0.76 6.59
N GLY A 78 -8.21 -1.73 7.46
CA GLY A 78 -8.00 -3.13 7.05
C GLY A 78 -6.53 -3.52 6.85
N LEU A 79 -6.33 -4.80 6.50
CA LEU A 79 -5.01 -5.39 6.33
C LEU A 79 -4.42 -5.06 4.95
N PRO A 80 -3.08 -5.04 4.82
CA PRO A 80 -2.44 -4.80 3.53
C PRO A 80 -2.76 -5.92 2.53
N LEU A 81 -2.72 -5.59 1.24
CA LEU A 81 -2.81 -6.58 0.16
C LEU A 81 -1.41 -7.04 -0.23
N VAL A 82 -1.27 -8.31 -0.64
CA VAL A 82 -0.01 -8.81 -1.19
C VAL A 82 0.08 -8.46 -2.67
N HIS A 83 1.06 -7.64 -3.04
CA HIS A 83 1.36 -7.36 -4.44
C HIS A 83 2.25 -8.47 -5.01
N SER A 84 1.61 -9.40 -5.72
CA SER A 84 2.31 -10.54 -6.34
C SER A 84 3.01 -10.08 -7.63
N LEU A 85 4.31 -10.27 -7.71
CA LEU A 85 5.08 -9.99 -8.93
C LEU A 85 4.76 -11.02 -10.03
N PRO A 86 5.05 -10.72 -11.31
CA PRO A 86 4.85 -11.68 -12.39
C PRO A 86 5.49 -13.04 -12.09
N GLY A 87 4.70 -14.11 -12.17
CA GLY A 87 5.12 -15.48 -11.87
C GLY A 87 5.00 -15.90 -10.41
N GLN A 88 4.63 -14.99 -9.50
CA GLN A 88 4.27 -15.33 -8.12
C GLN A 88 2.78 -15.68 -8.02
N PRO A 89 2.40 -16.64 -7.16
CA PRO A 89 0.99 -16.95 -6.95
C PRO A 89 0.29 -15.82 -6.21
N ALA A 90 -1.03 -15.71 -6.40
CA ALA A 90 -1.84 -14.82 -5.58
C ALA A 90 -1.79 -15.26 -4.11
N MET A 91 -1.52 -14.30 -3.22
CA MET A 91 -1.40 -14.53 -1.79
C MET A 91 -2.29 -13.58 -1.01
N VAL A 92 -2.64 -13.99 0.21
CA VAL A 92 -3.36 -13.18 1.18
C VAL A 92 -2.49 -12.94 2.40
N TYR A 93 -2.58 -11.73 2.95
CA TYR A 93 -1.94 -11.35 4.20
C TYR A 93 -2.91 -11.60 5.36
N ALA A 94 -2.38 -12.11 6.48
CA ALA A 94 -3.06 -12.21 7.75
C ALA A 94 -2.18 -11.62 8.86
N ASN A 95 -2.84 -11.13 9.91
CA ASN A 95 -2.18 -10.49 11.04
C ASN A 95 -1.30 -11.47 11.82
N GLY A 96 -0.01 -11.15 11.96
CA GLY A 96 0.96 -11.89 12.78
C GLY A 96 1.43 -11.12 14.02
N GLY A 97 0.91 -9.91 14.26
CA GLY A 97 1.24 -9.03 15.39
C GLY A 97 2.06 -7.80 15.01
N ASP A 98 2.80 -7.28 15.99
CA ASP A 98 3.47 -5.98 15.88
C ASP A 98 4.56 -5.94 14.80
N GLU A 99 5.32 -7.02 14.66
CA GLU A 99 6.52 -7.09 13.79
C GLU A 99 6.37 -8.15 12.70
N HIS A 100 5.24 -8.85 12.64
CA HIS A 100 5.06 -10.01 11.80
C HIS A 100 3.75 -9.99 11.03
N GLY A 101 3.84 -10.40 9.77
CA GLY A 101 2.72 -10.75 8.92
C GLY A 101 2.75 -12.22 8.56
N ILE A 102 1.59 -12.81 8.28
CA ILE A 102 1.48 -14.20 7.82
C ILE A 102 0.95 -14.17 6.39
N LEU A 103 1.64 -14.84 5.46
CA LEU A 103 1.15 -14.99 4.09
C LEU A 103 0.72 -16.43 3.83
N ARG A 104 -0.38 -16.57 3.08
CA ARG A 104 -0.93 -17.83 2.59
C ARG A 104 -1.30 -17.67 1.12
N LEU A 105 -1.43 -18.79 0.41
CA LEU A 105 -2.02 -18.75 -0.92
C LEU A 105 -3.47 -18.27 -0.81
N ALA A 106 -3.89 -17.44 -1.75
CA ALA A 106 -5.29 -17.08 -1.89
C ALA A 106 -6.14 -18.32 -2.23
N ASP A 107 -7.42 -18.29 -1.93
CA ASP A 107 -8.32 -19.41 -2.24
C ASP A 107 -8.31 -19.72 -3.74
N GLY A 108 -8.00 -20.98 -4.07
CA GLY A 108 -7.90 -21.45 -5.45
C GLY A 108 -6.62 -21.04 -6.18
N ALA A 109 -5.68 -20.34 -5.53
CA ALA A 109 -4.39 -20.05 -6.13
C ALA A 109 -3.49 -21.29 -6.18
N GLU A 110 -2.89 -21.53 -7.34
CA GLU A 110 -1.88 -22.57 -7.54
C GLU A 110 -0.47 -21.95 -7.48
N GLY A 111 0.49 -22.69 -6.94
CA GLY A 111 1.89 -22.27 -6.90
C GLY A 111 2.56 -22.57 -5.56
N GLN A 112 3.71 -21.93 -5.33
CA GLN A 112 4.49 -22.08 -4.11
C GLN A 112 4.61 -20.74 -3.42
N LEU A 113 4.50 -20.76 -2.09
CA LEU A 113 4.82 -19.60 -1.28
C LEU A 113 6.31 -19.23 -1.43
N PRO A 114 6.68 -17.94 -1.25
CA PRO A 114 8.06 -17.51 -1.34
C PRO A 114 8.96 -18.23 -0.32
N ALA A 115 10.22 -18.43 -0.67
CA ALA A 115 11.19 -19.10 0.19
C ALA A 115 11.70 -18.18 1.31
N LEU A 116 12.36 -18.76 2.31
CA LEU A 116 13.06 -17.99 3.34
C LEU A 116 14.07 -17.02 2.71
N GLY A 117 13.98 -15.73 3.07
CA GLY A 117 14.82 -14.66 2.54
C GLY A 117 14.26 -13.95 1.32
N ASP A 118 13.21 -14.49 0.68
CA ASP A 118 12.58 -13.84 -0.48
C ASP A 118 11.89 -12.54 -0.07
N THR A 119 11.87 -11.58 -1.00
CA THR A 119 11.18 -10.31 -0.83
C THR A 119 9.72 -10.42 -1.28
N VAL A 120 8.83 -9.82 -0.49
CA VAL A 120 7.42 -9.64 -0.80
C VAL A 120 7.07 -8.16 -0.73
N TRP A 121 6.14 -7.74 -1.58
CA TRP A 121 5.63 -6.36 -1.64
C TRP A 121 4.21 -6.31 -1.11
N LEU A 122 3.94 -5.34 -0.24
CA LEU A 122 2.61 -5.15 0.36
C LEU A 122 2.07 -3.77 -0.04
N ILE A 123 0.80 -3.72 -0.42
CA ILE A 123 0.06 -2.46 -0.58
C ILE A 123 -0.58 -2.17 0.79
N PRO A 124 -0.34 -1.00 1.41
CA PRO A 124 -0.91 -0.69 2.72
C PRO A 124 -2.44 -0.66 2.68
N GLY A 125 -3.06 -0.93 3.83
CA GLY A 125 -4.51 -0.74 4.01
C GLY A 125 -4.92 0.72 3.79
N HIS A 126 -4.16 1.63 4.39
CA HIS A 126 -4.37 3.08 4.35
C HIS A 126 -3.01 3.79 4.26
N CYS A 127 -2.83 4.69 3.29
CA CYS A 127 -1.51 5.27 3.03
C CYS A 127 -1.04 6.27 4.10
N ASP A 128 -1.87 7.22 4.50
CA ASP A 128 -1.50 8.32 5.41
C ASP A 128 -0.98 7.86 6.78
N PRO A 129 -1.71 7.02 7.54
CA PRO A 129 -1.22 6.53 8.83
C PRO A 129 -0.03 5.57 8.66
N THR A 130 0.08 4.88 7.51
CA THR A 130 1.24 4.04 7.23
C THR A 130 2.49 4.89 7.02
N VAL A 131 2.44 5.94 6.19
CA VAL A 131 3.57 6.86 5.97
C VAL A 131 4.04 7.46 7.30
N ASN A 132 3.12 7.78 8.21
CA ASN A 132 3.44 8.31 9.54
C ASN A 132 4.21 7.33 10.46
N LEU A 133 4.36 6.05 10.09
CA LEU A 133 5.19 5.08 10.81
C LEU A 133 6.66 5.10 10.37
N HIS A 134 6.99 5.75 9.24
CA HIS A 134 8.31 5.69 8.61
C HIS A 134 8.99 7.05 8.59
N ASP A 135 10.28 7.11 8.93
CA ASP A 135 11.07 8.36 8.84
C ASP A 135 11.39 8.74 7.38
N ALA A 136 11.37 7.78 6.45
CA ALA A 136 11.69 8.00 5.05
C ALA A 136 10.98 7.01 4.12
N MET A 137 10.82 7.41 2.87
CA MET A 137 10.35 6.58 1.75
C MET A 137 11.46 6.50 0.70
N PHE A 138 11.53 5.36 -0.01
CA PHE A 138 12.47 5.16 -1.10
C PHE A 138 11.74 5.33 -2.43
N ALA A 139 12.14 6.33 -3.23
CA ALA A 139 11.64 6.48 -4.59
C ALA A 139 12.36 5.47 -5.49
N VAL A 140 11.59 4.57 -6.11
CA VAL A 140 12.11 3.48 -6.96
C VAL A 140 11.71 3.73 -8.41
N ARG A 141 12.69 3.70 -9.31
CA ARG A 141 12.48 3.78 -10.76
C ARG A 141 12.63 2.40 -11.40
N ASP A 142 11.89 2.15 -12.47
CA ASP A 142 11.92 0.90 -13.25
C ASP A 142 11.30 -0.33 -12.54
N GLY A 143 10.42 -0.11 -11.55
CA GLY A 143 9.52 -1.11 -10.96
C GLY A 143 10.07 -1.91 -9.78
N LEU A 144 9.22 -2.73 -9.16
CA LEU A 144 9.53 -3.40 -7.87
C LEU A 144 10.43 -4.64 -7.99
N ALA A 145 10.48 -5.30 -9.14
CA ALA A 145 11.22 -6.56 -9.32
C ALA A 145 12.73 -6.35 -9.57
N GLY A 146 13.07 -5.29 -10.31
CA GLY A 146 14.45 -5.00 -10.73
C GLY A 146 14.78 -3.52 -10.81
N GLY A 147 13.93 -2.66 -10.25
CA GLY A 147 14.15 -1.23 -10.23
C GLY A 147 15.29 -0.81 -9.32
N VAL A 148 15.60 0.47 -9.40
CA VAL A 148 16.70 1.11 -8.65
C VAL A 148 16.14 2.20 -7.76
N VAL A 149 16.70 2.30 -6.56
CA VAL A 149 16.44 3.46 -5.69
C VAL A 149 17.07 4.68 -6.33
N GLU A 150 16.24 5.67 -6.65
CA GLU A 150 16.66 6.94 -7.24
C GLU A 150 16.92 7.99 -6.17
N SER A 151 16.07 8.03 -5.14
CA SER A 151 16.20 8.98 -4.04
C SER A 151 15.56 8.46 -2.76
N ILE A 152 15.90 9.13 -1.66
CA ILE A 152 15.25 8.96 -0.36
C ILE A 152 14.45 10.23 -0.09
N VAL A 153 13.17 10.07 0.20
CA VAL A 153 12.25 11.15 0.56
C VAL A 153 12.03 11.08 2.07
N TRP A 154 12.49 12.08 2.80
CA TRP A 154 12.28 12.15 4.26
C TRP A 154 10.84 12.53 4.59
N VAL A 155 10.27 11.90 5.61
CA VAL A 155 8.93 12.22 6.14
C VAL A 155 9.11 13.23 7.27
N ASP A 156 9.47 14.47 6.92
CA ASP A 156 9.86 15.50 7.89
C ASP A 156 8.77 15.85 8.92
N ALA A 157 7.49 15.65 8.55
CA ALA A 157 6.34 15.94 9.40
C ALA A 157 5.87 14.72 10.22
N ARG A 158 6.65 13.62 10.25
CA ARG A 158 6.25 12.40 10.98
C ARG A 158 5.97 12.70 12.46
N GLY A 159 4.81 12.25 12.94
CA GLY A 159 4.39 12.41 14.33
C GLY A 159 4.00 13.85 14.71
N TYR A 160 4.01 14.79 13.77
CA TYR A 160 3.56 16.16 14.02
C TYR A 160 2.04 16.25 13.89
N THR A 161 1.34 16.38 15.02
CA THR A 161 -0.14 16.41 15.08
C THR A 161 -0.73 17.79 15.39
N GLY A 162 0.08 18.85 15.29
CA GLY A 162 -0.31 20.23 15.64
C GLY A 162 0.38 20.74 16.89
#